data_AF-A0A965HSS5-F1
#
_entry.id   AF-A0A965HSS5-F1
#
_cell.length_a   1.000
_cell.length_b   1.000
_cell.length_c   1.000
_cell.angle_alpha   90.00
_cell.angle_beta   90.00
_cell.angle_gamma   90.00
#
_symmetry.space_group_name_H-M   'P 1'
#
loop_
_entity.id
_entity.type
_entity.pdbx_description
1 polymer ?
#
loop_
_entity_poly.entity_id
_entity_poly.type
_entity_poly.pdbx_seq_one_letter_code
_entity_poly.pdbx_strand_id
1 'polypeptide(L)' 'MVALNSVPPKAFDSLSVVYHQPLFSLLEQSRQVHRTYWGQKEGVQLCRLLSIKTGGCSEDCGYCAQSARYDTGVKAE' A
#
# COMPACT_ATOMS: atom_id res chain seq x y z
N MET A 1 6.13 20.97 9.54
CA MET A 1 6.64 19.61 9.87
C MET A 1 5.78 19.08 11.00
N VAL A 2 4.85 18.16 10.73
CA VAL A 2 4.08 17.53 11.82
C VAL A 2 5.03 16.55 12.51
N ALA A 3 5.37 16.82 13.75
CA ALA A 3 6.21 15.94 14.55
C ALA A 3 5.53 14.56 14.64
N LEU A 4 6.20 13.52 14.15
CA LEU A 4 5.70 12.13 14.12
C LEU A 4 5.29 11.60 15.51
N ASN A 5 5.72 12.28 16.58
CA ASN A 5 5.43 11.94 17.98
C ASN A 5 4.11 12.54 18.52
N SER A 6 3.32 13.23 17.71
CA SER A 6 2.11 13.96 18.17
C SER A 6 0.78 13.26 17.89
N VAL A 7 0.78 12.18 17.10
CA VAL A 7 -0.44 11.43 16.77
C VAL A 7 -0.41 10.10 17.52
N PRO A 8 -1.32 9.87 18.49
CA PRO A 8 -1.37 8.60 19.19
C PRO A 8 -1.70 7.46 18.20
N PRO A 9 -1.18 6.24 18.43
CA PRO A 9 -1.54 5.10 17.60
C PRO A 9 -3.06 4.89 17.62
N LYS A 10 -3.65 4.68 16.45
CA LYS A 10 -5.09 4.40 16.34
C LYS A 10 -5.39 2.98 16.81
N ALA A 11 -6.41 2.81 17.64
CA ALA A 11 -6.93 1.50 17.98
C ALA A 11 -7.54 0.84 16.72
N PHE A 12 -7.40 -0.48 16.58
CA PHE A 12 -7.88 -1.20 15.40
C PHE A 12 -9.38 -0.94 15.12
N ASP A 13 -10.22 -0.99 16.16
CA ASP A 13 -11.66 -0.78 16.03
C ASP A 13 -12.02 0.60 15.46
N SER A 14 -11.19 1.61 15.72
CA SER A 14 -11.41 2.97 15.20
C SER A 14 -11.25 3.08 13.68
N LEU A 15 -10.57 2.11 13.04
CA LEU A 15 -10.36 2.08 11.59
C LEU A 15 -11.61 1.63 10.84
N SER A 16 -12.48 0.84 11.48
CA SER A 16 -13.72 0.34 10.87
C SER A 16 -14.60 1.47 10.36
N VAL A 17 -14.64 2.60 11.08
CA VAL A 17 -15.40 3.78 10.68
C VAL A 17 -14.93 4.32 9.32
N VAL A 18 -13.62 4.37 9.08
CA VAL A 18 -13.05 4.86 7.81
C VAL A 18 -13.38 3.89 6.67
N TYR A 19 -13.26 2.59 6.91
CA TYR A 19 -13.52 1.57 5.89
C TYR A 19 -14.99 1.57 5.41
N HIS A 20 -15.94 1.85 6.30
CA HIS A 20 -17.37 1.83 6.00
C HIS A 20 -17.95 3.20 5.62
N GLN A 21 -17.12 4.24 5.43
CA GLN A 21 -17.59 5.54 4.95
C GLN A 21 -18.13 5.46 3.51
N PRO A 22 -19.11 6.30 3.14
CA PRO A 22 -19.49 6.49 1.74
C PRO A 22 -18.27 6.89 0.91
N LEU A 23 -18.05 6.18 -0.21
CA LEU A 23 -16.84 6.31 -1.03
C LEU A 23 -16.50 7.77 -1.39
N PHE A 24 -17.47 8.54 -1.87
CA PHE A 24 -17.24 9.91 -2.29
C PHE A 24 -16.88 10.85 -1.13
N SER A 25 -17.44 10.63 0.05
CA SER A 25 -17.07 11.38 1.26
C SER A 25 -15.64 11.05 1.70
N LEU A 26 -15.23 9.79 1.60
CA LEU A 26 -13.87 9.34 1.91
C LEU A 26 -12.84 9.92 0.93
N LEU A 27 -13.17 9.97 -0.37
CA LEU A 27 -12.29 10.55 -1.39
C LEU A 27 -12.00 12.03 -1.13
N GLU A 28 -13.02 12.81 -0.77
CA GLU A 28 -12.84 14.24 -0.45
C GLU A 28 -11.96 14.44 0.78
N GLN A 29 -12.23 13.70 1.87
CA GLN A 29 -11.40 13.71 3.09
C GLN A 29 -9.94 13.33 2.80
N SER A 30 -9.74 12.27 2.00
CA SER A 30 -8.42 11.78 1.61
C SER A 30 -7.65 12.82 0.79
N ARG A 31 -8.32 13.51 -0.14
CA ARG A 31 -7.73 14.59 -0.95
C ARG A 31 -7.34 15.79 -0.09
N GLN A 32 -8.17 16.16 0.89
CA GLN A 32 -7.84 17.23 1.82
C GLN A 32 -6.56 16.92 2.59
N VAL A 33 -6.46 15.72 3.17
CA VAL A 33 -5.24 15.25 3.85
C VAL A 33 -4.04 15.30 2.91
N HIS A 34 -4.14 14.71 1.72
CA HIS A 34 -3.05 14.73 0.75
C HIS A 34 -2.56 16.16 0.45
N ARG A 35 -3.47 17.11 0.23
CA ARG A 35 -3.12 18.52 -0.02
C ARG A 35 -2.47 19.19 1.19
N THR A 36 -2.92 18.90 2.41
CA THR A 36 -2.32 19.49 3.63
C THR A 36 -0.85 19.11 3.79
N TYR A 37 -0.46 17.88 3.44
CA TYR A 37 0.89 17.38 3.68
C TYR A 37 1.79 17.41 2.43
N TRP A 38 1.22 17.27 1.22
CA TRP A 38 1.96 17.22 -0.04
C TRP A 38 1.58 18.33 -1.04
N GLY A 39 0.56 19.15 -0.79
CA GLY A 39 0.00 20.09 -1.76
C GLY A 39 0.91 21.24 -2.21
N GLN A 40 2.00 21.53 -1.49
CA GLN A 40 3.02 22.47 -1.97
C GLN A 40 4.06 21.82 -2.90
N LYS A 41 4.08 20.49 -2.98
CA LYS A 41 4.99 19.66 -3.77
C LYS A 41 4.17 18.66 -4.58
N GLU A 42 3.22 19.15 -5.36
CA GLU A 42 2.44 18.29 -6.25
C GLU A 42 3.39 17.54 -7.19
N GLY A 43 3.45 16.22 -7.03
CA GLY A 43 4.39 15.37 -7.76
C GLY A 43 4.20 13.91 -7.39
N VAL A 44 4.53 13.02 -8.32
CA VAL A 44 4.47 11.56 -8.13
C VAL A 44 5.89 11.05 -7.97
N GLN A 45 6.13 10.24 -6.93
CA GLN A 45 7.41 9.57 -6.76
C GLN A 45 7.54 8.43 -7.77
N LEU A 46 8.60 8.45 -8.57
CA LEU A 46 8.90 7.40 -9.55
C LEU A 46 9.96 6.45 -8.97
N CYS A 47 9.64 5.16 -8.92
CA CYS A 47 10.55 4.11 -8.47
C CYS A 47 10.68 3.02 -9.55
N ARG A 48 11.90 2.49 -9.72
CA ARG A 48 12.15 1.33 -10.57
C ARG A 48 12.67 0.19 -9.71
N LEU A 49 12.07 -0.98 -9.85
CA LEU A 49 12.53 -2.23 -9.24
C LEU A 49 12.93 -3.22 -10.34
N LEU A 50 13.84 -4.13 -10.00
CA LEU A 50 14.26 -5.24 -10.84
C LEU A 50 14.24 -6.51 -10.01
N SER A 51 13.64 -7.57 -10.56
CA SER A 51 13.71 -8.90 -9.98
C SER A 51 15.07 -9.52 -10.31
N ILE A 52 15.97 -9.60 -9.33
CA ILE A 52 17.31 -10.18 -9.54
C ILE A 52 17.26 -11.70 -9.77
N LYS A 53 16.25 -12.35 -9.20
CA LYS A 53 15.92 -13.76 -9.39
C LYS A 53 14.41 -13.92 -9.40
N THR A 54 13.89 -14.61 -10.41
CA THR A 54 12.44 -14.72 -10.63
C THR A 54 12.00 -16.17 -10.58
N GLY A 55 10.88 -16.41 -9.90
CA GLY A 55 10.25 -17.73 -9.81
C GLY A 55 10.91 -18.68 -8.80
N GLY A 56 10.33 -19.87 -8.64
CA GLY A 56 10.89 -20.91 -7.77
C GLY A 56 10.89 -20.57 -6.27
N CYS A 57 10.06 -19.62 -5.82
CA CYS A 57 10.02 -19.21 -4.41
C CYS A 57 9.44 -20.34 -3.53
N SER A 58 10.10 -20.64 -2.40
CA SER A 58 9.72 -21.71 -1.48
C SER A 58 8.43 -21.46 -0.71
N GLU A 59 8.09 -20.19 -0.54
CA GLU A 59 6.94 -19.72 0.22
C GLU A 59 5.62 -20.02 -0.51
N ASP A 60 4.53 -20.09 0.23
CA ASP A 60 3.21 -20.52 -0.24
C ASP A 60 2.19 -19.38 -0.34
N CYS A 61 2.66 -18.14 -0.53
CA CYS A 61 1.81 -16.97 -0.68
C CYS A 61 0.79 -17.15 -1.82
N GLY A 62 -0.48 -17.31 -1.50
CA GLY A 62 -1.55 -17.66 -2.46
C GLY A 62 -1.82 -16.63 -3.56
N TYR A 63 -1.26 -15.42 -3.46
CA TYR A 63 -1.35 -14.36 -4.46
C TYR A 63 -0.06 -14.20 -5.28
N CYS A 64 1.04 -14.86 -4.89
CA CYS A 64 2.35 -14.61 -5.48
C CYS A 64 2.59 -15.52 -6.68
N ALA A 65 2.71 -14.93 -7.87
CA ALA A 65 3.03 -15.66 -9.09
C ALA A 65 4.40 -16.36 -9.06
N GLN A 66 5.28 -16.04 -8.11
CA GLN A 66 6.61 -16.64 -8.03
C GLN A 66 6.67 -17.88 -7.12
N SER A 67 5.61 -18.16 -6.37
CA SER A 67 5.54 -19.32 -5.47
C SER A 67 5.59 -20.62 -6.28
N ALA A 68 6.52 -21.50 -5.93
CA ALA A 68 6.64 -22.83 -6.51
C ALA A 68 5.54 -23.80 -6.04
N ARG A 69 4.66 -23.37 -5.13
CA ARG A 69 3.55 -24.17 -4.61
C ARG A 69 2.34 -24.18 -5.54
N TYR A 70 2.28 -23.26 -6.50
CA TYR A 70 1.16 -23.08 -7.42
C TYR A 70 1.63 -23.12 -8.89
N ASP A 71 0.74 -23.50 -9.80
CA ASP A 71 0.99 -23.42 -11.24
C ASP A 71 0.66 -22.01 -11.75
N THR A 72 1.69 -21.17 -11.85
CA THR A 72 1.57 -19.74 -12.15
C THR A 72 2.09 -19.36 -13.54
N GLY A 73 2.66 -20.33 -14.28
CA GLY A 73 3.34 -20.10 -15.55
C GLY A 73 4.69 -19.37 -15.46
N VAL A 74 5.12 -18.94 -14.27
CA VAL A 74 6.44 -18.31 -14.08
C VAL A 74 7.49 -19.39 -13.89
N LYS A 75 8.44 -19.48 -14.83
CA LYS A 75 9.58 -20.41 -14.74
C LYS A 75 10.62 -19.88 -13.75
N ALA A 76 11.27 -20.79 -13.05
CA ALA A 76 12.43 -20.45 -12.23
C ALA A 76 13.62 -20.17 -13.15
N GLU A 77 14.22 -18.99 -12.98
CA GLU A 77 15.44 -18.53 -13.68
C GLU A 77 16.69 -18.67 -12.79
#